data_AF-A0A128EZ52-F1
#
_entry.id   AF-A0A128EZ52-F1
#
_cell.length_a   1.000
_cell.length_b   1.000
_cell.length_c   1.000
_cell.angle_alpha   90.00
_cell.angle_beta   90.00
_cell.angle_gamma   90.00
#
_symmetry.space_group_name_H-M   'P 1'
#
loop_
_entity.id
_entity.type
_entity.pdbx_description
1 polymer ?
#
loop_
_entity_poly.entity_id
_entity_poly.type
_entity_poly.pdbx_seq_one_letter_code
_entity_poly.pdbx_strand_id
1 'polypeptide(L)'
;MSFNNERRKFLKNSQGLLFTSVAISSLPMSFLLSGCQSEFYYITYENWSQDIKVKSVMAASAKVKEDLERVAEWALENGYAVKAFGSMHNWSPLIISETEPKDKILLLDVSAFNHLEMVESHQDYGVVRAGSGVQAENLYAFLEAQAGGNPDIPGYAFSNTPAPGNLSLAGMLSIGGHGTKVSYNGSDENETLNGSISNNVLSVTALVWNGSKYTLRTFTRDEEDGDLFLTALGATLIFEVTMLVQPNYNLRCQSFTDIHYAELFASTQEESTFSIANILDTAGRMEVIWFPYSQKPWLKVWSNEAEQPAGSRAVSGPYNYPFSDNIPLFISDIIKGILVAKPFLVPAFGILQSVTTTLALKGGANRENLQNQVVGSATSRSLNSGETITQEEFDELLPYIEAVEETQPDATARSLFAQSYDIWGPAWKTLVYVRNTTLRVTANGYAVHLNRNDVQGFLHDFANVYLRIQAEYAARKQFPMAGPMEIRVTGTDRSEGLNVPGAKPPAFSATTATDDAALDTVVWVDLLTFADMQGAGAFYQEVEEWLYQQLPAEQVRVEWSKGWGYNAQGAWQNDAFISNVLPTTFNTATRSYDETVSKLRSYDPHYLFASSFIRKLVP
;
A
#
# COMPACT_ATOMS: atom_id res chain seq x y z
N MET A 1 43.99 9.96 -2.63
CA MET A 1 42.92 9.62 -3.60
C MET A 1 41.99 8.53 -3.06
N SER A 2 41.38 8.73 -1.88
CA SER A 2 40.42 7.77 -1.29
C SER A 2 39.12 8.42 -0.76
N PHE A 3 39.12 9.75 -0.53
CA PHE A 3 37.96 10.46 0.03
C PHE A 3 36.87 10.87 -0.99
N ASN A 4 37.10 10.71 -2.30
CA ASN A 4 36.17 11.18 -3.33
C ASN A 4 35.19 10.12 -3.86
N ASN A 5 35.38 8.84 -3.53
CA ASN A 5 34.52 7.76 -4.01
C ASN A 5 33.31 7.48 -3.11
N GLU A 6 33.36 7.80 -1.82
CA GLU A 6 32.21 7.60 -0.92
C GLU A 6 31.09 8.63 -1.12
N ARG A 7 31.45 9.90 -1.42
CA ARG A 7 30.45 10.94 -1.76
C ARG A 7 29.67 10.64 -3.04
N ARG A 8 30.23 9.88 -3.99
CA ARG A 8 29.55 9.52 -5.25
C ARG A 8 28.59 8.33 -5.11
N LYS A 9 28.72 7.49 -4.07
CA LYS A 9 27.76 6.41 -3.80
C LYS A 9 26.52 6.92 -3.06
N PHE A 10 26.66 7.92 -2.19
CA PHE A 10 25.54 8.50 -1.44
C PHE A 10 24.54 9.29 -2.33
N LEU A 11 25.04 9.90 -3.42
CA LEU A 11 24.22 10.72 -4.34
C LEU A 11 23.45 9.92 -5.40
N LYS A 12 23.62 8.60 -5.51
CA LYS A 12 22.88 7.78 -6.48
C LYS A 12 21.56 7.20 -5.94
N ASN A 13 21.34 7.21 -4.63
CA ASN A 13 20.12 6.71 -3.99
C ASN A 13 19.22 7.81 -3.39
N SER A 14 19.51 9.08 -3.67
CA SER A 14 18.86 10.24 -3.03
C SER A 14 18.28 11.26 -4.02
N GLN A 15 17.75 10.80 -5.17
CA GLN A 15 16.97 11.68 -6.03
C GLN A 15 15.60 11.96 -5.39
N GLY A 16 15.53 13.08 -4.64
CA GLY A 16 14.29 13.61 -4.08
C GLY A 16 14.49 14.62 -2.93
N LEU A 17 15.63 14.63 -2.25
CA LEU A 17 15.86 15.53 -1.11
C LEU A 17 16.73 16.74 -1.51
N LEU A 18 16.06 17.84 -1.89
CA LEU A 18 16.68 19.16 -1.92
C LEU A 18 16.89 19.63 -0.46
N PHE A 19 18.05 19.34 0.10
CA PHE A 19 18.49 19.91 1.38
C PHE A 19 18.76 21.41 1.22
N THR A 20 17.81 22.26 1.60
CA THR A 20 18.08 23.69 1.75
C THR A 20 18.63 23.97 3.15
N SER A 21 19.85 24.51 3.20
CA SER A 21 20.51 25.18 4.33
C SER A 21 20.37 24.53 5.71
N VAL A 22 21.49 24.03 6.26
CA VAL A 22 21.64 23.72 7.69
C VAL A 22 21.16 24.93 8.50
N ALA A 23 20.04 24.77 9.18
CA ALA A 23 19.61 25.75 10.15
C ALA A 23 20.49 25.58 11.38
N ILE A 24 21.58 26.36 11.45
CA ILE A 24 22.15 26.75 12.74
C ILE A 24 21.17 27.79 13.34
N SER A 25 19.91 27.42 13.55
CA SER A 25 18.93 28.21 14.27
C SER A 25 18.75 27.58 15.63
N SER A 26 19.52 28.09 16.59
CA SER A 26 19.30 28.01 18.04
C SER A 26 18.51 26.77 18.51
N LEU A 27 19.07 25.57 18.36
CA LEU A 27 18.72 24.51 19.30
C LEU A 27 19.03 25.08 20.69
N PRO A 28 18.12 24.94 21.67
CA PRO A 28 18.42 25.42 23.00
C PRO A 28 19.72 24.77 23.45
N MET A 29 20.64 25.56 24.00
CA MET A 29 21.97 25.09 24.39
C MET A 29 21.88 23.87 25.32
N SER A 30 20.77 23.72 26.07
CA SER A 30 20.43 22.54 26.85
C SER A 30 20.32 21.24 26.05
N PHE A 31 19.78 21.27 24.82
CA PHE A 31 19.68 20.09 23.98
C PHE A 31 21.06 19.64 23.47
N LEU A 32 21.92 20.60 23.09
CA LEU A 32 23.31 20.32 22.70
C LEU A 32 24.16 19.74 23.86
N LEU A 33 23.77 20.02 25.10
CA LEU A 33 24.41 19.49 26.31
C LEU A 33 23.86 18.12 26.75
N SER A 34 22.78 17.61 26.13
CA SER A 34 22.21 16.28 26.42
C SER A 34 23.07 15.12 25.89
N GLY A 35 24.04 15.42 25.02
CA GLY A 35 24.83 14.44 24.29
C GLY A 35 24.10 13.79 23.11
N CYS A 36 22.90 14.26 22.74
CA CYS A 36 22.17 13.80 21.56
C CYS A 36 22.99 14.03 20.28
N GLN A 37 23.06 13.01 19.43
CA GLN A 37 23.81 13.05 18.17
C GLN A 37 22.94 13.40 16.97
N SER A 38 21.64 13.67 17.20
CA SER A 38 20.71 14.00 16.13
C SER A 38 21.01 15.35 15.49
N GLU A 39 21.07 15.35 14.16
CA GLU A 39 21.18 16.57 13.37
C GLU A 39 19.78 17.13 13.10
N PHE A 40 19.58 18.42 13.36
CA PHE A 40 18.32 19.11 13.09
C PHE A 40 18.41 19.90 11.79
N TYR A 41 17.31 19.89 11.03
CA TYR A 41 17.21 20.52 9.72
C TYR A 41 15.76 20.86 9.42
N TYR A 42 15.52 21.64 8.36
CA TYR A 42 14.16 21.87 7.86
C TYR A 42 13.94 21.09 6.57
N ILE A 43 12.76 20.50 6.43
CA ILE A 43 12.33 19.80 5.22
C ILE A 43 11.03 20.36 4.67
N THR A 44 10.78 20.08 3.40
CA THR A 44 9.41 20.01 2.89
C THR A 44 8.98 18.55 2.99
N TYR A 45 7.96 18.29 3.81
CA TYR A 45 7.28 17.00 3.79
C TYR A 45 6.30 17.00 2.61
N GLU A 46 6.42 16.01 1.74
CA GLU A 46 5.53 15.81 0.60
C GLU A 46 5.28 14.30 0.50
N ASN A 47 4.01 13.90 0.62
CA ASN A 47 3.67 12.49 0.48
C ASN A 47 3.68 12.05 -0.99
N TRP A 48 3.55 10.74 -1.22
CA TRP A 48 3.66 10.15 -2.54
C TRP A 48 2.62 10.68 -3.55
N SER A 49 1.39 10.94 -3.12
CA SER A 49 0.32 11.52 -3.96
C SER A 49 0.46 13.02 -4.20
N GLN A 50 1.36 13.70 -3.49
CA GLN A 50 1.59 15.14 -3.53
C GLN A 50 0.40 16.00 -3.07
N ASP A 51 -0.58 15.41 -2.38
CA ASP A 51 -1.76 16.10 -1.83
C ASP A 51 -1.54 16.60 -0.40
N ILE A 52 -0.52 16.10 0.31
CA ILE A 52 -0.05 16.66 1.57
C ILE A 52 1.34 17.26 1.36
N LYS A 53 1.42 18.59 1.38
CA LYS A 53 2.70 19.31 1.21
C LYS A 53 2.93 20.35 2.30
N VAL A 54 3.78 20.02 3.26
CA VAL A 54 4.10 20.90 4.38
C VAL A 54 5.54 21.40 4.27
N LYS A 55 5.71 22.66 3.86
CA LYS A 55 7.01 23.31 3.74
C LYS A 55 7.58 23.73 5.09
N SER A 56 8.91 23.69 5.19
CA SER A 56 9.70 24.23 6.31
C SER A 56 9.33 23.64 7.67
N VAL A 57 9.20 22.31 7.72
CA VAL A 57 8.96 21.58 8.97
C VAL A 57 10.28 21.21 9.60
N MET A 58 10.40 21.39 10.92
CA MET A 58 11.58 20.99 11.67
C MET A 58 11.68 19.46 11.66
N ALA A 59 12.86 18.95 11.34
CA ALA A 59 13.17 17.53 11.35
C ALA A 59 14.47 17.26 12.11
N ALA A 60 14.61 16.05 12.63
CA ALA A 60 15.82 15.52 13.23
C ALA A 60 16.14 14.13 12.67
N SER A 61 17.42 13.78 12.55
CA SER A 61 17.84 12.44 12.15
C SER A 61 18.45 11.71 13.33
N ALA A 62 17.71 10.75 13.89
CA ALA A 62 18.18 9.92 15.00
C ALA A 62 19.22 8.92 14.50
N LYS A 63 20.38 8.84 15.16
CA LYS A 63 21.49 7.95 14.73
C LYS A 63 21.66 6.75 15.63
N VAL A 64 21.33 6.90 16.91
CA VAL A 64 21.43 5.85 17.93
C VAL A 64 20.14 5.78 18.73
N LYS A 65 19.88 4.66 19.39
CA LYS A 65 18.63 4.44 20.14
C LYS A 65 18.43 5.46 21.26
N GLU A 66 19.52 5.92 21.89
CA GLU A 66 19.48 6.93 22.97
C GLU A 66 19.00 8.29 22.47
N ASP A 67 19.14 8.59 21.17
CA ASP A 67 18.62 9.82 20.59
C ASP A 67 17.08 9.85 20.64
N LEU A 68 16.41 8.71 20.50
CA LEU A 68 14.95 8.64 20.53
C LEU A 68 14.38 9.13 21.86
N GLU A 69 14.94 8.66 22.97
CA GLU A 69 14.50 9.07 24.32
C GLU A 69 14.81 10.55 24.58
N ARG A 70 15.98 11.03 24.15
CA ARG A 70 16.40 12.44 24.35
C ARG A 70 15.59 13.42 23.51
N VAL A 71 15.28 13.05 22.26
CA VAL A 71 14.41 13.83 21.39
C VAL A 71 13.00 13.89 21.99
N ALA A 72 12.49 12.77 22.51
CA ALA A 72 11.18 12.73 23.16
C ALA A 72 11.12 13.59 24.44
N GLU A 73 12.13 13.51 25.30
CA GLU A 73 12.26 14.35 26.49
C GLU A 73 12.29 15.84 26.11
N TRP A 74 13.14 16.22 25.15
CA TRP A 74 13.21 17.60 24.66
C TRP A 74 11.89 18.08 24.08
N ALA A 75 11.24 17.27 23.24
CA ALA A 75 9.99 17.63 22.60
C ALA A 75 8.89 17.83 23.65
N LEU A 76 8.81 16.96 24.65
CA LEU A 76 7.88 17.10 25.77
C LEU A 76 8.12 18.40 26.55
N GLU A 77 9.36 18.71 26.91
CA GLU A 77 9.72 19.94 27.64
C GLU A 77 9.43 21.23 26.86
N ASN A 78 9.45 21.16 25.52
CA ASN A 78 9.28 22.31 24.64
C ASN A 78 7.88 22.36 23.98
N GLY A 79 7.00 21.41 24.31
CA GLY A 79 5.64 21.33 23.81
C GLY A 79 5.55 21.03 22.31
N TYR A 80 6.43 20.16 21.80
CA TYR A 80 6.39 19.62 20.45
C TYR A 80 5.74 18.23 20.43
N ALA A 81 4.96 17.94 19.39
CA ALA A 81 4.67 16.57 18.97
C ALA A 81 5.84 16.02 18.13
N VAL A 82 6.06 14.71 18.15
CA VAL A 82 7.11 14.01 17.40
C VAL A 82 6.47 12.97 16.49
N LYS A 83 6.80 13.00 15.20
CA LYS A 83 6.28 12.04 14.21
C LYS A 83 7.41 11.46 13.39
N ALA A 84 7.56 10.13 13.42
CA ALA A 84 8.52 9.48 12.54
C ALA A 84 8.07 9.57 11.09
N PHE A 85 9.02 9.68 10.17
CA PHE A 85 8.78 9.46 8.77
C PHE A 85 9.80 8.49 8.18
N GLY A 86 9.33 7.67 7.24
CA GLY A 86 10.17 6.84 6.38
C GLY A 86 10.05 7.32 4.94
N SER A 87 9.54 6.47 4.06
CA SER A 87 9.46 6.73 2.62
C SER A 87 8.42 7.78 2.19
N MET A 88 7.70 8.40 3.13
CA MET A 88 6.62 9.37 2.88
C MET A 88 5.54 8.87 1.90
N HIS A 89 5.28 7.55 1.87
CA HIS A 89 4.36 6.97 0.87
C HIS A 89 2.88 7.10 1.22
N ASN A 90 2.56 7.24 2.50
CA ASN A 90 1.19 7.17 3.01
C ASN A 90 0.31 8.32 2.50
N TRP A 91 -0.92 8.04 2.10
CA TRP A 91 -1.89 9.08 1.72
C TRP A 91 -2.47 9.76 2.96
N SER A 92 -2.86 8.97 3.97
CA SER A 92 -3.56 9.51 5.14
C SER A 92 -2.70 10.43 6.02
N PRO A 93 -3.29 11.45 6.66
CA PRO A 93 -2.58 12.48 7.41
C PRO A 93 -2.13 12.00 8.81
N LEU A 94 -1.67 10.74 8.91
CA LEU A 94 -1.16 10.14 10.15
C LEU A 94 0.13 10.80 10.63
N ILE A 95 0.96 11.32 9.72
CA ILE A 95 2.23 11.99 10.03
C ILE A 95 2.00 13.47 10.29
N ILE A 96 1.55 14.21 9.28
CA ILE A 96 1.35 15.66 9.35
C ILE A 96 0.29 16.07 8.31
N SER A 97 -0.39 17.19 8.55
CA SER A 97 -1.29 17.83 7.59
C SER A 97 -0.93 19.30 7.41
N GLU A 98 -1.48 19.96 6.40
CA GLU A 98 -1.29 21.41 6.19
C GLU A 98 -1.85 22.26 7.35
N THR A 99 -2.78 21.70 8.13
CA THR A 99 -3.39 22.37 9.28
C THR A 99 -2.57 22.24 10.57
N GLU A 100 -1.51 21.42 10.57
CA GLU A 100 -0.69 21.19 11.75
C GLU A 100 0.13 22.45 12.12
N PRO A 101 0.20 22.84 13.41
CA PRO A 101 1.08 23.92 13.85
C PRO A 101 2.55 23.54 13.64
N LYS A 102 3.15 24.09 12.58
CA LYS A 102 4.51 23.74 12.12
C LYS A 102 5.61 24.01 13.13
N ASP A 103 5.40 24.97 14.03
CA ASP A 103 6.29 25.34 15.13
C ASP A 103 6.11 24.45 16.37
N LYS A 104 5.24 23.43 16.29
CA LYS A 104 4.91 22.49 17.37
C LYS A 104 4.98 21.03 16.94
N ILE A 105 5.57 20.74 15.79
CA ILE A 105 5.81 19.37 15.32
C ILE A 105 7.26 19.19 14.89
N LEU A 106 7.86 18.09 15.35
CA LEU A 106 9.18 17.62 14.96
C LEU A 106 9.02 16.33 14.15
N LEU A 107 9.55 16.31 12.94
CA LEU A 107 9.63 15.10 12.13
C LEU A 107 10.93 14.33 12.44
N LEU A 108 10.83 13.05 12.76
CA LEU A 108 11.98 12.22 13.10
C LEU A 108 12.30 11.25 11.97
N ASP A 109 13.43 11.45 11.31
CA ASP A 109 13.96 10.52 10.32
C ASP A 109 14.57 9.31 11.06
N VAL A 110 13.94 8.15 10.87
CA VAL A 110 14.35 6.87 11.46
C VAL A 110 15.11 5.97 10.47
N SER A 111 15.48 6.48 9.30
CA SER A 111 16.15 5.71 8.24
C SER A 111 17.51 5.14 8.64
N ALA A 112 18.16 5.69 9.67
CA ALA A 112 19.42 5.17 10.20
C ALA A 112 19.25 3.84 10.95
N PHE A 113 18.06 3.51 11.43
CA PHE A 113 17.75 2.23 12.08
C PHE A 113 17.41 1.17 11.03
N ASN A 114 18.39 0.82 10.21
CA ASN A 114 18.24 -0.05 9.04
C ASN A 114 18.97 -1.40 9.16
N HIS A 115 19.26 -1.84 10.39
CA HIS A 115 19.92 -3.11 10.64
C HIS A 115 19.00 -4.30 10.37
N LEU A 116 19.61 -5.41 9.96
CA LEU A 116 18.97 -6.68 9.63
C LEU A 116 19.79 -7.82 10.22
N GLU A 117 19.13 -8.72 10.95
CA GLU A 117 19.75 -9.88 11.58
C GLU A 117 18.82 -11.09 11.46
N MET A 118 19.36 -12.23 11.03
CA MET A 118 18.64 -13.50 11.09
C MET A 118 18.87 -14.12 12.47
N VAL A 119 17.86 -14.04 13.34
CA VAL A 119 17.93 -14.50 14.74
C VAL A 119 17.83 -16.02 14.81
N GLU A 120 16.94 -16.60 14.01
CA GLU A 120 16.76 -18.05 13.91
C GLU A 120 16.65 -18.48 12.45
N SER A 121 17.23 -19.64 12.13
CA SER A 121 17.20 -20.21 10.78
C SER A 121 16.96 -21.70 10.89
N HIS A 122 15.78 -22.15 10.45
CA HIS A 122 15.34 -23.54 10.45
C HIS A 122 14.85 -23.95 9.06
N GLN A 123 14.56 -25.23 8.85
CA GLN A 123 14.11 -25.71 7.54
C GLN A 123 12.69 -25.25 7.20
N ASP A 124 11.85 -25.08 8.22
CA ASP A 124 10.40 -24.86 8.14
C ASP A 124 9.98 -23.45 8.57
N TYR A 125 10.85 -22.66 9.20
CA TYR A 125 10.64 -21.26 9.52
C TYR A 125 11.96 -20.51 9.77
N GLY A 126 11.89 -19.19 9.84
CA GLY A 126 12.96 -18.34 10.31
C GLY A 126 12.43 -17.19 11.16
N VAL A 127 13.33 -16.55 11.91
CA VAL A 127 13.02 -15.35 12.70
C VAL A 127 14.01 -14.23 12.36
N VAL A 128 13.51 -13.12 11.83
CA VAL A 128 14.33 -11.96 11.44
C VAL A 128 14.12 -10.81 12.41
N ARG A 129 15.19 -10.13 12.79
CA ARG A 129 15.16 -8.87 13.52
C ARG A 129 15.54 -7.72 12.59
N ALA A 130 14.74 -6.67 12.60
CA ALA A 130 14.85 -5.58 11.65
C ALA A 130 14.56 -4.23 12.30
N GLY A 131 15.41 -3.25 12.03
CA GLY A 131 15.19 -1.86 12.45
C GLY A 131 14.02 -1.21 11.70
N SER A 132 13.41 -0.20 12.32
CA SER A 132 12.24 0.52 11.80
C SER A 132 12.44 1.16 10.42
N GLY A 133 13.67 1.59 10.12
CA GLY A 133 14.06 2.28 8.89
C GLY A 133 14.44 1.37 7.73
N VAL A 134 14.48 0.04 7.94
CA VAL A 134 14.71 -0.94 6.87
C VAL A 134 13.70 -0.72 5.74
N GLN A 135 14.18 -0.67 4.50
CA GLN A 135 13.30 -0.67 3.31
C GLN A 135 12.83 -2.09 2.99
N ALA A 136 11.58 -2.26 2.56
CA ALA A 136 10.98 -3.56 2.29
C ALA A 136 11.80 -4.38 1.28
N GLU A 137 12.27 -3.78 0.18
CA GLU A 137 13.18 -4.46 -0.77
C GLU A 137 14.46 -4.99 -0.12
N ASN A 138 15.07 -4.21 0.77
CA ASN A 138 16.29 -4.63 1.46
C ASN A 138 16.02 -5.81 2.41
N LEU A 139 14.86 -5.80 3.08
CA LEU A 139 14.41 -6.91 3.91
C LEU A 139 14.19 -8.18 3.06
N TYR A 140 13.44 -8.08 1.96
CA TYR A 140 13.14 -9.24 1.11
C TYR A 140 14.41 -9.82 0.46
N ALA A 141 15.30 -8.97 -0.04
CA ALA A 141 16.59 -9.40 -0.59
C ALA A 141 17.49 -10.03 0.48
N PHE A 142 17.49 -9.49 1.71
CA PHE A 142 18.23 -10.08 2.83
C PHE A 142 17.71 -11.49 3.16
N LEU A 143 16.38 -11.67 3.23
CA LEU A 143 15.75 -12.96 3.52
C LEU A 143 16.02 -14.01 2.44
N GLU A 144 15.93 -13.64 1.16
CA GLU A 144 16.27 -14.51 0.03
C GLU A 144 17.74 -14.98 0.11
N ALA A 145 18.65 -14.11 0.57
CA ALA A 145 20.08 -14.40 0.63
C ALA A 145 20.50 -15.25 1.86
N GLN A 146 19.60 -15.54 2.80
CA GLN A 146 19.94 -16.33 3.99
C GLN A 146 20.16 -17.80 3.67
N ALA A 147 21.05 -18.43 4.44
CA ALA A 147 21.12 -19.89 4.49
C ALA A 147 19.96 -20.44 5.33
N GLY A 148 19.44 -21.61 4.96
CA GLY A 148 18.29 -22.26 5.60
C GLY A 148 17.05 -22.25 4.72
N GLY A 149 15.89 -22.56 5.30
CA GLY A 149 14.64 -22.74 4.56
C GLY A 149 14.63 -23.99 3.69
N ASN A 150 13.93 -23.91 2.57
CA ASN A 150 13.78 -25.02 1.62
C ASN A 150 15.12 -25.27 0.88
N PRO A 151 15.70 -26.49 0.91
CA PRO A 151 16.95 -26.78 0.20
C PRO A 151 16.90 -26.52 -1.32
N ASP A 152 15.73 -26.65 -1.94
CA ASP A 152 15.56 -26.47 -3.39
C ASP A 152 15.48 -24.97 -3.77
N ILE A 153 15.07 -24.13 -2.82
CA ILE A 153 15.05 -22.67 -2.93
C ILE A 153 15.45 -22.06 -1.57
N PRO A 154 16.76 -21.94 -1.29
CA PRO A 154 17.22 -21.45 -0.01
C PRO A 154 16.70 -20.06 0.35
N GLY A 155 16.74 -19.76 1.64
CA GLY A 155 16.33 -18.49 2.22
C GLY A 155 14.88 -18.49 2.68
N TYR A 156 14.38 -17.29 2.94
CA TYR A 156 13.08 -17.06 3.54
C TYR A 156 12.27 -16.02 2.76
N ALA A 157 10.97 -16.01 2.98
CA ALA A 157 10.04 -15.06 2.39
C ALA A 157 8.90 -14.72 3.35
N PHE A 158 8.19 -13.64 3.05
CA PHE A 158 6.86 -13.40 3.59
C PHE A 158 5.82 -14.04 2.68
N SER A 159 4.75 -14.52 3.30
CA SER A 159 3.58 -15.13 2.64
C SER A 159 2.77 -14.12 1.82
N ASN A 160 2.68 -12.89 2.33
CA ASN A 160 1.91 -11.79 1.79
C ASN A 160 2.69 -10.48 1.97
N THR A 161 2.82 -9.68 0.92
CA THR A 161 3.61 -8.43 0.94
C THR A 161 2.92 -7.33 0.13
N PRO A 162 3.02 -6.05 0.53
CA PRO A 162 2.64 -4.94 -0.33
C PRO A 162 3.35 -4.95 -1.68
N ALA A 163 2.65 -4.47 -2.71
CA ALA A 163 3.18 -4.37 -4.06
C ALA A 163 4.34 -3.36 -4.21
N PRO A 164 4.37 -2.22 -3.48
CA PRO A 164 5.52 -1.32 -3.48
C PRO A 164 6.64 -1.82 -2.58
N GLY A 165 7.87 -1.82 -3.10
CA GLY A 165 9.06 -2.24 -2.35
C GLY A 165 9.81 -1.08 -1.66
N ASN A 166 9.50 0.17 -2.00
CA ASN A 166 10.12 1.38 -1.45
C ASN A 166 9.43 1.88 -0.17
N LEU A 167 9.04 0.97 0.72
CA LEU A 167 8.37 1.26 1.99
C LEU A 167 9.32 1.00 3.15
N SER A 168 9.41 1.91 4.12
CA SER A 168 10.06 1.61 5.41
C SER A 168 9.24 0.57 6.17
N LEU A 169 9.90 -0.38 6.84
CA LEU A 169 9.28 -1.46 7.61
C LEU A 169 8.29 -0.93 8.65
N ALA A 170 8.69 0.05 9.46
CA ALA A 170 7.78 0.63 10.46
C ALA A 170 6.57 1.33 9.82
N GLY A 171 6.75 1.98 8.67
CA GLY A 171 5.65 2.56 7.91
C GLY A 171 4.66 1.51 7.43
N MET A 172 5.16 0.40 6.88
CA MET A 172 4.35 -0.73 6.41
C MET A 172 3.58 -1.39 7.56
N LEU A 173 4.21 -1.62 8.71
CA LEU A 173 3.56 -2.20 9.88
C LEU A 173 2.52 -1.26 10.48
N SER A 174 2.81 0.05 10.52
CA SER A 174 1.93 1.05 11.14
C SER A 174 0.54 1.11 10.53
N ILE A 175 0.34 0.65 9.30
CA ILE A 175 -0.96 0.65 8.61
C ILE A 175 -1.46 -0.76 8.26
N GLY A 176 -0.82 -1.83 8.76
CA GLY A 176 -1.22 -3.20 8.46
C GLY A 176 -0.97 -3.59 7.00
N GLY A 177 0.23 -3.30 6.48
CA GLY A 177 0.54 -3.49 5.06
C GLY A 177 0.28 -4.93 4.59
N HIS A 178 -0.30 -5.07 3.41
CA HIS A 178 -0.77 -6.37 2.89
C HIS A 178 -0.60 -6.43 1.36
N GLY A 179 -0.69 -7.63 0.81
CA GLY A 179 -0.85 -7.89 -0.61
C GLY A 179 -2.18 -8.59 -0.89
N THR A 180 -2.13 -9.77 -1.54
CA THR A 180 -3.27 -10.66 -1.77
C THR A 180 -2.87 -12.10 -1.45
N LYS A 181 -3.67 -12.76 -0.62
CA LYS A 181 -3.55 -14.19 -0.30
C LYS A 181 -4.72 -14.69 0.54
N VAL A 182 -5.38 -15.76 0.09
CA VAL A 182 -6.29 -16.60 0.86
C VAL A 182 -5.88 -18.07 0.75
N SER A 183 -6.48 -18.91 1.58
CA SER A 183 -6.43 -20.36 1.39
C SER A 183 -7.11 -20.77 0.09
N TYR A 184 -6.62 -21.84 -0.53
CA TYR A 184 -7.13 -22.36 -1.79
C TYR A 184 -7.09 -23.89 -1.79
N ASN A 185 -7.83 -24.51 -2.71
CA ASN A 185 -8.05 -25.95 -2.72
C ASN A 185 -6.73 -26.70 -2.94
N GLY A 186 -6.42 -27.62 -2.02
CA GLY A 186 -5.19 -28.41 -2.06
C GLY A 186 -3.92 -27.64 -1.69
N SER A 187 -4.04 -26.45 -1.09
CA SER A 187 -2.89 -25.72 -0.56
C SER A 187 -2.36 -26.35 0.73
N ASP A 188 -1.04 -26.47 0.83
CA ASP A 188 -0.31 -26.76 2.07
C ASP A 188 0.35 -25.49 2.66
N GLU A 189 0.00 -24.30 2.17
CA GLU A 189 0.59 -23.06 2.66
C GLU A 189 0.04 -22.64 4.03
N ASN A 190 0.86 -21.91 4.81
CA ASN A 190 0.43 -21.39 6.10
C ASN A 190 -0.69 -20.33 5.94
N GLU A 191 -1.88 -20.67 6.42
CA GLU A 191 -3.08 -19.82 6.37
C GLU A 191 -3.05 -18.67 7.39
N THR A 192 -2.27 -18.82 8.46
CA THR A 192 -2.16 -17.83 9.56
C THR A 192 -1.60 -16.50 9.06
N LEU A 193 -0.79 -16.55 8.00
CA LEU A 193 -0.07 -15.42 7.42
C LEU A 193 -0.72 -14.93 6.12
N ASN A 194 -2.04 -15.10 5.99
CA ASN A 194 -2.84 -14.62 4.86
C ASN A 194 -3.24 -13.15 4.98
N GLY A 195 -3.32 -12.61 6.20
CA GLY A 195 -3.66 -11.22 6.48
C GLY A 195 -2.52 -10.23 6.23
N SER A 196 -2.41 -9.23 7.10
CA SER A 196 -1.38 -8.20 7.07
C SER A 196 0.01 -8.74 7.47
N ILE A 197 1.05 -8.07 7.00
CA ILE A 197 2.43 -8.35 7.40
C ILE A 197 2.70 -7.99 8.87
N SER A 198 1.85 -7.17 9.49
CA SER A 198 1.88 -6.89 10.93
C SER A 198 1.66 -8.16 11.76
N ASN A 199 0.96 -9.14 11.21
CA ASN A 199 0.71 -10.39 11.91
C ASN A 199 1.97 -11.25 12.09
N ASN A 200 2.99 -11.05 11.25
CA ASN A 200 4.28 -11.75 11.35
C ASN A 200 5.12 -11.31 12.57
N VAL A 201 4.79 -10.22 13.25
CA VAL A 201 5.63 -9.65 14.31
C VAL A 201 5.54 -10.48 15.61
N LEU A 202 6.68 -10.97 16.09
CA LEU A 202 6.82 -11.70 17.36
C LEU A 202 7.19 -10.78 18.53
N SER A 203 7.83 -9.65 18.25
CA SER A 203 8.03 -8.58 19.23
C SER A 203 8.28 -7.24 18.56
N VAL A 204 7.93 -6.16 19.26
CA VAL A 204 8.11 -4.78 18.81
C VAL A 204 8.73 -3.95 19.93
N THR A 205 9.80 -3.21 19.61
CA THR A 205 10.38 -2.23 20.52
C THR A 205 9.86 -0.84 20.15
N ALA A 206 9.07 -0.24 21.03
CA ALA A 206 8.43 1.05 20.83
C ALA A 206 8.83 2.05 21.91
N LEU A 207 8.81 3.34 21.58
CA LEU A 207 9.04 4.42 22.54
C LEU A 207 7.75 4.77 23.28
N VAL A 208 7.69 4.49 24.57
CA VAL A 208 6.46 4.61 25.38
C VAL A 208 6.73 5.29 26.71
N TRP A 209 5.70 5.86 27.31
CA TRP A 209 5.74 6.41 28.66
C TRP A 209 5.79 5.29 29.71
N ASN A 210 6.75 5.37 30.63
CA ASN A 210 6.91 4.39 31.72
C ASN A 210 6.35 4.84 33.08
N GLY A 211 5.66 5.99 33.13
CA GLY A 211 5.22 6.63 34.38
C GLY A 211 6.03 7.88 34.75
N SER A 212 7.23 8.04 34.20
CA SER A 212 8.12 9.18 34.49
C SER A 212 8.79 9.83 33.28
N LYS A 213 9.07 9.05 32.23
CA LYS A 213 9.69 9.51 30.99
C LYS A 213 9.35 8.58 29.84
N TYR A 214 9.56 9.03 28.61
CA TYR A 214 9.52 8.18 27.43
C TYR A 214 10.79 7.32 27.37
N THR A 215 10.63 6.01 27.19
CA THR A 215 11.73 5.04 27.11
C THR A 215 11.39 3.92 26.15
N LEU A 216 12.41 3.28 25.57
CA LEU A 216 12.19 2.12 24.72
C LEU A 216 11.74 0.93 25.57
N ARG A 217 10.60 0.33 25.20
CA ARG A 217 10.11 -0.92 25.76
C ARG A 217 9.88 -1.92 24.63
N THR A 218 10.32 -3.15 24.84
CA THR A 218 9.98 -4.28 23.99
C THR A 218 8.69 -4.92 24.47
N PHE A 219 7.75 -5.11 23.55
CA PHE A 219 6.50 -5.81 23.73
C PHE A 219 6.60 -7.15 23.01
N THR A 220 6.42 -8.27 23.71
CA THR A 220 6.45 -9.62 23.13
C THR A 220 5.05 -10.09 22.81
N ARG A 221 4.89 -10.92 21.77
CA ARG A 221 3.57 -11.28 21.23
C ARG A 221 2.68 -12.07 22.21
N ASP A 222 3.26 -12.67 23.24
CA ASP A 222 2.59 -13.41 24.32
C ASP A 222 2.10 -12.54 25.49
N GLU A 223 2.48 -11.26 25.55
CA GLU A 223 2.05 -10.39 26.64
C GLU A 223 0.67 -9.75 26.38
N GLU A 224 0.01 -9.27 27.44
CA GLU A 224 -1.36 -8.73 27.37
C GLU A 224 -1.53 -7.65 26.30
N ASP A 225 -0.55 -6.76 26.16
CA ASP A 225 -0.52 -5.60 25.25
C ASP A 225 0.38 -5.84 24.01
N GLY A 226 0.77 -7.09 23.75
CA GLY A 226 1.66 -7.47 22.63
C GLY A 226 1.05 -7.22 21.24
N ASP A 227 -0.24 -6.92 21.15
CA ASP A 227 -1.01 -6.63 19.93
C ASP A 227 -1.06 -5.15 19.55
N LEU A 228 -0.80 -4.23 20.50
CA LEU A 228 -1.08 -2.80 20.33
C LEU A 228 -0.22 -2.13 19.26
N PHE A 229 1.08 -2.44 19.25
CA PHE A 229 2.06 -1.72 18.40
C PHE A 229 2.42 -2.46 17.11
N LEU A 230 1.72 -3.55 16.81
CA LEU A 230 1.88 -4.29 15.55
C LEU A 230 1.28 -3.50 14.37
N THR A 231 0.22 -2.74 14.65
CA THR A 231 -0.35 -1.72 13.76
C THR A 231 -0.60 -0.44 14.54
N ALA A 232 0.44 0.40 14.63
CA ALA A 232 0.44 1.54 15.55
C ALA A 232 -0.22 2.81 15.01
N LEU A 233 -0.58 2.90 13.72
CA LEU A 233 -1.11 4.10 13.06
C LEU A 233 -0.22 5.36 13.23
N GLY A 234 1.06 5.17 13.57
CA GLY A 234 1.96 6.27 13.93
C GLY A 234 1.72 6.89 15.32
N ALA A 235 0.92 6.27 16.20
CA ALA A 235 0.68 6.72 17.58
C ALA A 235 1.87 6.44 18.53
N THR A 236 2.99 5.94 18.01
CA THR A 236 4.27 5.80 18.71
C THR A 236 5.41 5.79 17.68
N LEU A 237 6.66 5.75 18.18
CA LEU A 237 7.86 5.47 17.39
C LEU A 237 8.27 4.01 17.58
N ILE A 238 8.25 3.24 16.50
CA ILE A 238 8.82 1.89 16.46
C ILE A 238 10.33 2.04 16.20
N PHE A 239 11.15 1.35 16.97
CA PHE A 239 12.61 1.30 16.80
C PHE A 239 13.06 0.03 16.06
N GLU A 240 12.50 -1.12 16.44
CA GLU A 240 12.88 -2.43 15.92
C GLU A 240 11.72 -3.42 16.09
N VAL A 241 11.65 -4.41 15.21
CA VAL A 241 10.75 -5.56 15.33
C VAL A 241 11.51 -6.88 15.14
N THR A 242 10.98 -7.94 15.74
CA THR A 242 11.36 -9.33 15.42
C THR A 242 10.16 -10.00 14.76
N MET A 243 10.36 -10.70 13.64
CA MET A 243 9.28 -11.21 12.78
C MET A 243 9.52 -12.66 12.36
N LEU A 244 8.43 -13.43 12.32
CA LEU A 244 8.36 -14.77 11.76
C LEU A 244 8.36 -14.69 10.23
N VAL A 245 9.20 -15.51 9.58
CA VAL A 245 9.24 -15.69 8.13
C VAL A 245 9.14 -17.17 7.78
N GLN A 246 8.59 -17.46 6.61
CA GLN A 246 8.46 -18.83 6.11
C GLN A 246 9.61 -19.16 5.13
N PRO A 247 9.87 -20.44 4.85
CA PRO A 247 10.82 -20.83 3.80
C PRO A 247 10.48 -20.16 2.47
N ASN A 248 11.50 -19.83 1.70
CA ASN A 248 11.31 -19.23 0.39
C ASN A 248 10.52 -20.18 -0.53
N TYR A 249 9.83 -19.62 -1.51
CA TYR A 249 8.97 -20.36 -2.43
C TYR A 249 8.89 -19.63 -3.77
N ASN A 250 8.56 -20.37 -4.82
CA ASN A 250 8.35 -19.79 -6.15
C ASN A 250 6.87 -19.55 -6.41
N LEU A 251 6.58 -18.45 -7.09
CA LEU A 251 5.26 -18.14 -7.62
C LEU A 251 5.35 -17.98 -9.14
N ARG A 252 4.33 -18.49 -9.83
CA ARG A 252 3.99 -18.07 -11.19
C ARG A 252 2.99 -16.93 -11.10
N CYS A 253 3.22 -15.83 -11.81
CA CYS A 253 2.23 -14.77 -11.99
C CYS A 253 1.78 -14.71 -13.46
N GLN A 254 0.49 -14.92 -13.68
CA GLN A 254 -0.13 -14.80 -15.00
C GLN A 254 -0.99 -13.54 -15.06
N SER A 255 -0.88 -12.79 -16.16
CA SER A 255 -1.69 -11.63 -16.47
C SER A 255 -2.67 -11.92 -17.60
N PHE A 256 -3.94 -11.64 -17.38
CA PHE A 256 -5.03 -11.76 -18.34
C PHE A 256 -5.61 -10.38 -18.63
N THR A 257 -5.90 -10.13 -19.90
CA THR A 257 -6.44 -8.83 -20.41
C THR A 257 -7.53 -9.04 -21.47
N ASP A 258 -7.96 -10.29 -21.64
CA ASP A 258 -8.93 -10.74 -22.63
C ASP A 258 -10.25 -11.20 -22.00
N ILE A 259 -10.32 -11.27 -20.67
CA ILE A 259 -11.51 -11.65 -19.90
C ILE A 259 -12.39 -10.42 -19.67
N HIS A 260 -13.69 -10.52 -19.96
CA HIS A 260 -14.63 -9.43 -19.75
C HIS A 260 -14.95 -9.25 -18.25
N TYR A 261 -15.15 -8.02 -17.77
CA TYR A 261 -15.43 -7.76 -16.34
C TYR A 261 -16.64 -8.55 -15.84
N ALA A 262 -17.67 -8.74 -16.68
CA ALA A 262 -18.88 -9.48 -16.33
C ALA A 262 -18.62 -10.98 -16.08
N GLU A 263 -17.51 -11.53 -16.59
CA GLU A 263 -17.10 -12.91 -16.27
C GLU A 263 -16.39 -12.98 -14.91
N LEU A 264 -15.56 -11.97 -14.58
CA LEU A 264 -14.89 -11.89 -13.26
C LEU A 264 -15.90 -11.64 -12.15
N PHE A 265 -16.78 -10.66 -12.37
CA PHE A 265 -17.82 -10.21 -11.46
C PHE A 265 -19.18 -10.85 -11.77
N ALA A 266 -19.19 -12.11 -12.21
CA ALA A 266 -20.42 -12.88 -12.42
C ALA A 266 -21.23 -12.97 -11.11
N SER A 267 -22.54 -13.20 -11.20
CA SER A 267 -23.41 -13.14 -10.02
C SER A 267 -23.20 -14.32 -9.07
N THR A 268 -22.86 -15.49 -9.62
CA THR A 268 -22.46 -16.67 -8.86
C THR A 268 -21.13 -17.24 -9.35
N GLN A 269 -20.53 -18.11 -8.54
CA GLN A 269 -19.26 -18.74 -8.86
C GLN A 269 -19.36 -19.61 -10.14
N GLU A 270 -20.49 -20.27 -10.36
CA GLU A 270 -20.69 -21.27 -11.43
C GLU A 270 -20.94 -20.65 -12.81
N GLU A 271 -21.30 -19.37 -12.88
CA GLU A 271 -21.60 -18.67 -14.14
C GLU A 271 -20.36 -18.47 -15.02
N SER A 272 -19.16 -18.46 -14.43
CA SER A 272 -17.91 -18.30 -15.16
C SER A 272 -16.76 -19.07 -14.51
N THR A 273 -15.95 -19.74 -15.33
CA THR A 273 -14.68 -20.34 -14.87
C THR A 273 -13.66 -19.30 -14.40
N PHE A 274 -13.84 -18.04 -14.78
CA PHE A 274 -13.03 -16.89 -14.35
C PHE A 274 -13.72 -16.06 -13.26
N SER A 275 -14.81 -16.54 -12.66
CA SER A 275 -15.35 -15.89 -11.46
C SER A 275 -14.24 -15.76 -10.41
N ILE A 276 -14.23 -14.64 -9.68
CA ILE A 276 -13.22 -14.35 -8.66
C ILE A 276 -13.17 -15.47 -7.60
N ALA A 277 -14.31 -16.05 -7.23
CA ALA A 277 -14.38 -17.22 -6.36
C ALA A 277 -13.58 -18.40 -6.92
N ASN A 278 -13.79 -18.78 -8.19
CA ASN A 278 -13.04 -19.88 -8.84
C ASN A 278 -11.52 -19.61 -8.91
N ILE A 279 -11.13 -18.36 -9.20
CA ILE A 279 -9.70 -17.98 -9.24
C ILE A 279 -9.07 -18.13 -7.85
N LEU A 280 -9.74 -17.63 -6.83
CA LEU A 280 -9.27 -17.70 -5.45
C LEU A 280 -9.25 -19.16 -4.94
N ASP A 281 -10.21 -19.99 -5.33
CA ASP A 281 -10.24 -21.42 -4.98
C ASP A 281 -9.10 -22.22 -5.62
N THR A 282 -8.54 -21.74 -6.74
CA THR A 282 -7.48 -22.44 -7.47
C THR A 282 -6.08 -21.91 -7.19
N ALA A 283 -5.93 -20.59 -7.01
CA ALA A 283 -4.62 -19.95 -6.86
C ALA A 283 -4.43 -19.23 -5.52
N GLY A 284 -5.52 -18.87 -4.83
CA GLY A 284 -5.49 -18.13 -3.57
C GLY A 284 -5.01 -16.69 -3.66
N ARG A 285 -4.46 -16.23 -4.79
CA ARG A 285 -3.89 -14.89 -4.94
C ARG A 285 -4.31 -14.28 -6.26
N MET A 286 -4.90 -13.09 -6.20
CA MET A 286 -5.33 -12.38 -7.38
C MET A 286 -5.41 -10.88 -7.15
N GLU A 287 -5.27 -10.14 -8.23
CA GLU A 287 -5.57 -8.72 -8.26
C GLU A 287 -6.26 -8.37 -9.57
N VAL A 288 -7.33 -7.59 -9.48
CA VAL A 288 -8.01 -7.00 -10.64
C VAL A 288 -7.68 -5.52 -10.67
N ILE A 289 -7.15 -5.04 -11.79
CA ILE A 289 -7.04 -3.61 -12.11
C ILE A 289 -7.99 -3.31 -13.26
N TRP A 290 -9.12 -2.66 -12.98
CA TRP A 290 -10.14 -2.34 -13.96
C TRP A 290 -10.15 -0.85 -14.29
N PHE A 291 -9.62 -0.51 -15.47
CA PHE A 291 -9.58 0.86 -15.95
C PHE A 291 -11.00 1.41 -16.22
N PRO A 292 -11.25 2.71 -15.93
CA PRO A 292 -12.58 3.28 -16.07
C PRO A 292 -13.02 3.26 -17.54
N TYR A 293 -14.29 2.98 -17.79
CA TYR A 293 -14.86 2.87 -19.13
C TYR A 293 -14.26 1.77 -20.05
N SER A 294 -13.41 0.88 -19.55
CA SER A 294 -12.98 -0.32 -20.29
C SER A 294 -13.84 -1.54 -19.95
N GLN A 295 -13.81 -2.56 -20.80
CA GLN A 295 -14.58 -3.80 -20.63
C GLN A 295 -13.74 -4.96 -20.09
N LYS A 296 -12.42 -4.89 -20.24
CA LYS A 296 -11.50 -5.99 -19.91
C LYS A 296 -10.48 -5.53 -18.88
N PRO A 297 -10.65 -5.94 -17.61
CA PRO A 297 -9.67 -5.64 -16.57
C PRO A 297 -8.33 -6.31 -16.84
N TRP A 298 -7.26 -5.76 -16.25
CA TRP A 298 -6.00 -6.48 -16.10
C TRP A 298 -6.08 -7.34 -14.82
N LEU A 299 -6.32 -8.63 -15.01
CA LEU A 299 -6.30 -9.62 -13.94
C LEU A 299 -4.88 -10.17 -13.79
N LYS A 300 -4.34 -10.19 -12.58
CA LYS A 300 -3.14 -10.93 -12.21
C LYS A 300 -3.51 -12.08 -11.28
N VAL A 301 -2.95 -13.25 -11.51
CA VAL A 301 -3.16 -14.46 -10.70
C VAL A 301 -1.80 -15.05 -10.34
N TRP A 302 -1.56 -15.27 -9.04
CA TRP A 302 -0.33 -15.90 -8.57
C TRP A 302 -0.60 -17.31 -8.06
N SER A 303 0.06 -18.29 -8.67
CA SER A 303 -0.03 -19.70 -8.26
C SER A 303 1.30 -20.18 -7.71
N ASN A 304 1.25 -21.02 -6.68
CA ASN A 304 2.45 -21.68 -6.15
C ASN A 304 2.91 -22.76 -7.13
N GLU A 305 4.12 -22.59 -7.67
CA GLU A 305 4.68 -23.48 -8.69
C GLU A 305 6.15 -23.73 -8.33
N ALA A 306 6.45 -24.89 -7.74
CA ALA A 306 7.79 -25.21 -7.25
C ALA A 306 8.84 -25.21 -8.37
N GLU A 307 8.46 -25.72 -9.54
CA GLU A 307 9.27 -25.74 -10.76
C GLU A 307 8.74 -24.74 -11.78
N GLN A 308 9.61 -24.23 -12.65
CA GLN A 308 9.24 -23.30 -13.71
C GLN A 308 8.28 -23.96 -14.72
N PRO A 309 7.03 -23.47 -14.86
CA PRO A 309 6.11 -24.02 -15.85
C PRO A 309 6.60 -23.79 -17.29
N ALA A 310 6.26 -24.70 -18.19
CA ALA A 310 6.59 -24.57 -19.60
C ALA A 310 5.96 -23.30 -20.20
N GLY A 311 6.79 -22.42 -20.78
CA GLY A 311 6.35 -21.16 -21.37
C GLY A 311 6.39 -19.95 -20.43
N SER A 312 6.46 -20.15 -19.12
CA SER A 312 6.67 -19.05 -18.17
C SER A 312 8.09 -18.49 -18.28
N ARG A 313 8.25 -17.17 -18.12
CA ARG A 313 9.56 -16.52 -18.08
C ARG A 313 10.08 -16.43 -16.65
N ALA A 314 11.24 -17.04 -16.39
CA ALA A 314 11.92 -16.86 -15.11
C ALA A 314 12.34 -15.39 -14.88
N VAL A 315 12.09 -14.86 -13.68
CA VAL A 315 12.47 -13.49 -13.28
C VAL A 315 13.70 -13.49 -12.39
N SER A 316 14.57 -12.51 -12.58
CA SER A 316 15.76 -12.32 -11.74
C SER A 316 15.59 -11.24 -10.67
N GLY A 317 14.53 -10.43 -10.75
CA GLY A 317 14.24 -9.35 -9.81
C GLY A 317 12.76 -8.90 -9.85
N PRO A 318 12.37 -8.00 -8.92
CA PRO A 318 11.04 -7.40 -8.86
C PRO A 318 10.77 -6.40 -10.00
N TYR A 319 9.56 -5.85 -10.05
CA TYR A 319 9.14 -4.79 -10.98
C TYR A 319 9.16 -5.22 -12.45
N ASN A 320 8.37 -6.26 -12.75
CA ASN A 320 8.30 -6.89 -14.07
C ASN A 320 7.33 -6.21 -15.05
N TYR A 321 6.77 -5.05 -14.70
CA TYR A 321 5.82 -4.27 -15.52
C TYR A 321 6.31 -2.84 -15.78
N PRO A 322 7.44 -2.68 -16.51
CA PRO A 322 8.09 -1.37 -16.68
C PRO A 322 7.18 -0.29 -17.29
N PHE A 323 6.20 -0.69 -18.11
CA PHE A 323 5.20 0.20 -18.71
C PHE A 323 4.24 0.85 -17.70
N SER A 324 4.05 0.23 -16.54
CA SER A 324 3.24 0.76 -15.43
C SER A 324 4.12 1.42 -14.39
N ASP A 325 5.33 0.89 -14.20
CA ASP A 325 6.25 1.25 -13.14
C ASP A 325 7.10 2.49 -13.44
N ASN A 326 7.36 2.80 -14.71
CA ASN A 326 8.35 3.82 -15.11
C ASN A 326 7.68 4.99 -15.85
N ILE A 327 6.71 5.64 -15.22
CA ILE A 327 6.12 6.88 -15.73
C ILE A 327 6.82 8.07 -15.04
N PRO A 328 7.64 8.87 -15.75
CA PRO A 328 8.32 9.99 -15.13
C PRO A 328 7.35 10.94 -14.42
N LEU A 329 7.74 11.48 -13.24
CA LEU A 329 6.85 12.34 -12.45
C LEU A 329 6.31 13.53 -13.25
N PHE A 330 7.15 14.16 -14.08
CA PHE A 330 6.71 15.28 -14.92
C PHE A 330 5.66 14.85 -15.96
N ILE A 331 5.69 13.60 -16.45
CA ILE A 331 4.65 13.05 -17.32
C ILE A 331 3.38 12.79 -16.52
N SER A 332 3.50 12.23 -15.31
CA SER A 332 2.36 12.07 -14.40
C SER A 332 1.65 13.40 -14.13
N ASP A 333 2.42 14.47 -13.89
CA ASP A 333 1.89 15.83 -13.69
C ASP A 333 1.23 16.39 -14.96
N ILE A 334 1.79 16.14 -16.15
CA ILE A 334 1.18 16.52 -17.43
C ILE A 334 -0.15 15.80 -17.64
N ILE A 335 -0.21 14.49 -17.43
CA ILE A 335 -1.44 13.69 -17.57
C ILE A 335 -2.52 14.17 -16.60
N LYS A 336 -2.14 14.38 -15.33
CA LYS A 336 -3.03 14.98 -14.33
C LYS A 336 -3.57 16.32 -14.82
N GLY A 337 -2.70 17.22 -15.29
CA GLY A 337 -3.08 18.54 -15.79
C GLY A 337 -4.06 18.48 -16.98
N ILE A 338 -3.83 17.56 -17.92
CA ILE A 338 -4.72 17.33 -19.07
C ILE A 338 -6.10 16.87 -18.60
N LEU A 339 -6.17 15.86 -17.73
CA LEU A 339 -7.43 15.25 -17.31
C LEU A 339 -8.23 16.15 -16.35
N VAL A 340 -7.56 16.93 -15.51
CA VAL A 340 -8.22 17.96 -14.67
C VAL A 340 -8.79 19.08 -15.54
N ALA A 341 -8.06 19.53 -16.58
CA ALA A 341 -8.53 20.59 -17.47
C ALA A 341 -9.61 20.11 -18.46
N LYS A 342 -9.55 18.84 -18.88
CA LYS A 342 -10.42 18.21 -19.88
C LYS A 342 -10.96 16.87 -19.33
N PRO A 343 -11.81 16.88 -18.30
CA PRO A 343 -12.30 15.64 -17.65
C PRO A 343 -13.10 14.73 -18.60
N PHE A 344 -13.65 15.27 -19.69
CA PHE A 344 -14.29 14.47 -20.73
C PHE A 344 -13.35 13.48 -21.44
N LEU A 345 -12.02 13.63 -21.29
CA LEU A 345 -11.02 12.68 -21.80
C LEU A 345 -10.85 11.44 -20.92
N VAL A 346 -11.38 11.42 -19.69
CA VAL A 346 -11.23 10.28 -18.76
C VAL A 346 -11.68 8.94 -19.38
N PRO A 347 -12.83 8.83 -20.07
CA PRO A 347 -13.19 7.60 -20.74
C PRO A 347 -12.20 7.17 -21.84
N ALA A 348 -11.55 8.13 -22.52
CA ALA A 348 -10.54 7.81 -23.53
C ALA A 348 -9.25 7.32 -22.88
N PHE A 349 -8.85 7.97 -21.79
CA PHE A 349 -7.68 7.59 -21.02
C PHE A 349 -7.81 6.18 -20.44
N GLY A 350 -8.93 5.81 -19.82
CA GLY A 350 -9.12 4.46 -19.29
C GLY A 350 -9.11 3.36 -20.36
N ILE A 351 -9.74 3.61 -21.51
CA ILE A 351 -9.66 2.68 -22.66
C ILE A 351 -8.22 2.58 -23.19
N LEU A 352 -7.51 3.70 -23.31
CA LEU A 352 -6.11 3.71 -23.72
C LEU A 352 -5.23 2.92 -22.74
N GLN A 353 -5.38 3.10 -21.42
CA GLN A 353 -4.63 2.34 -20.41
C GLN A 353 -4.88 0.82 -20.53
N SER A 354 -6.14 0.41 -20.79
CA SER A 354 -6.51 -1.00 -21.00
C SER A 354 -5.78 -1.61 -22.21
N VAL A 355 -5.85 -0.95 -23.36
CA VAL A 355 -5.18 -1.41 -24.60
C VAL A 355 -3.66 -1.37 -24.45
N THR A 356 -3.13 -0.32 -23.83
CA THR A 356 -1.71 -0.18 -23.52
C THR A 356 -1.21 -1.34 -22.68
N THR A 357 -1.92 -1.70 -21.60
CA THR A 357 -1.54 -2.84 -20.75
C THR A 357 -1.49 -4.13 -21.55
N THR A 358 -2.51 -4.38 -22.38
CA THR A 358 -2.58 -5.57 -23.26
C THR A 358 -1.38 -5.69 -24.21
N LEU A 359 -1.01 -4.58 -24.86
CA LEU A 359 0.11 -4.56 -25.80
C LEU A 359 1.46 -4.59 -25.08
N ALA A 360 1.58 -3.91 -23.95
CA ALA A 360 2.83 -3.77 -23.23
C ALA A 360 3.27 -5.08 -22.56
N LEU A 361 2.31 -5.87 -22.04
CA LEU A 361 2.58 -7.22 -21.53
C LEU A 361 3.20 -8.15 -22.60
N LYS A 362 3.00 -7.83 -23.89
CA LYS A 362 3.54 -8.54 -25.05
C LYS A 362 4.76 -7.84 -25.68
N GLY A 363 5.24 -6.73 -25.09
CA GLY A 363 6.37 -5.93 -25.61
C GLY A 363 6.03 -5.12 -26.88
N GLY A 364 4.76 -4.75 -27.05
CA GLY A 364 4.23 -4.18 -28.29
C GLY A 364 3.53 -2.83 -28.15
N ALA A 365 3.58 -2.15 -27.00
CA ALA A 365 2.88 -0.87 -26.79
C ALA A 365 3.65 0.33 -27.35
N ASN A 366 3.83 0.36 -28.67
CA ASN A 366 4.37 1.52 -29.38
C ASN A 366 3.24 2.36 -30.00
N ARG A 367 3.53 3.60 -30.39
CA ARG A 367 2.51 4.54 -30.86
C ARG A 367 1.69 3.99 -32.03
N GLU A 368 2.36 3.42 -33.02
CA GLU A 368 1.72 2.86 -34.22
C GLU A 368 0.76 1.71 -33.88
N ASN A 369 1.20 0.77 -33.05
CA ASN A 369 0.38 -0.37 -32.63
C ASN A 369 -0.83 0.09 -31.79
N LEU A 370 -0.61 1.05 -30.88
CA LEU A 370 -1.68 1.63 -30.08
C LEU A 370 -2.71 2.30 -30.98
N GLN A 371 -2.27 3.17 -31.89
CA GLN A 371 -3.14 3.88 -32.82
C GLN A 371 -3.98 2.90 -33.64
N ASN A 372 -3.35 1.87 -34.21
CA ASN A 372 -4.03 0.86 -35.01
C ASN A 372 -5.06 0.01 -34.24
N GLN A 373 -4.90 -0.13 -32.91
CA GLN A 373 -5.78 -0.94 -32.08
C GLN A 373 -6.91 -0.13 -31.44
N VAL A 374 -6.62 1.09 -30.97
CA VAL A 374 -7.56 1.87 -30.15
C VAL A 374 -8.29 2.96 -30.92
N VAL A 375 -7.74 3.47 -32.02
CA VAL A 375 -8.38 4.58 -32.76
C VAL A 375 -9.45 4.03 -33.70
N GLY A 376 -10.71 4.41 -33.43
CA GLY A 376 -11.85 4.03 -34.25
C GLY A 376 -11.98 4.90 -35.51
N SER A 377 -12.70 4.42 -36.52
CA SER A 377 -12.98 5.17 -37.76
C SER A 377 -14.03 6.28 -37.61
N ALA A 378 -14.65 6.42 -36.42
CA ALA A 378 -15.72 7.37 -36.14
C ALA A 378 -15.19 8.68 -35.53
N THR A 379 -15.84 9.80 -35.86
CA THR A 379 -15.48 11.16 -35.40
C THR A 379 -16.07 11.53 -34.03
N SER A 380 -16.88 10.66 -33.42
CA SER A 380 -17.49 10.89 -32.10
C SER A 380 -17.81 9.57 -31.40
N ARG A 381 -17.63 9.53 -30.09
CA ARG A 381 -17.90 8.35 -29.26
C ARG A 381 -19.39 8.18 -28.99
N SER A 382 -19.90 6.96 -29.12
CA SER A 382 -21.13 6.53 -28.43
C SER A 382 -20.69 5.78 -27.17
N LEU A 383 -21.38 6.02 -26.03
CA LEU A 383 -21.12 5.27 -24.80
C LEU A 383 -21.28 3.74 -24.96
N ASN A 384 -21.91 3.30 -26.07
CA ASN A 384 -22.12 1.90 -26.43
C ASN A 384 -21.22 1.41 -27.60
N SER A 385 -20.36 2.25 -28.18
CA SER A 385 -19.58 1.91 -29.40
C SER A 385 -18.17 1.40 -29.11
N GLY A 386 -18.03 0.23 -28.48
CA GLY A 386 -16.75 -0.48 -28.36
C GLY A 386 -15.61 0.27 -27.63
N GLU A 387 -14.52 -0.43 -27.37
CA GLU A 387 -13.31 0.12 -26.72
C GLU A 387 -12.45 0.93 -27.71
N THR A 388 -13.03 1.96 -28.33
CA THR A 388 -12.30 2.86 -29.25
C THR A 388 -12.28 4.30 -28.77
N ILE A 389 -11.27 5.05 -29.22
CA ILE A 389 -11.13 6.50 -29.03
C ILE A 389 -10.99 7.20 -30.38
N THR A 390 -11.24 8.51 -30.40
CA THR A 390 -11.03 9.36 -31.58
C THR A 390 -9.54 9.70 -31.77
N GLN A 391 -9.17 10.12 -32.97
CA GLN A 391 -7.79 10.59 -33.23
C GLN A 391 -7.44 11.82 -32.37
N GLU A 392 -8.38 12.73 -32.15
CA GLU A 392 -8.16 13.92 -31.30
C GLU A 392 -7.89 13.53 -29.84
N GLU A 393 -8.66 12.58 -29.28
CA GLU A 393 -8.41 12.05 -27.93
C GLU A 393 -7.04 11.35 -27.83
N PHE A 394 -6.65 10.60 -28.87
CA PHE A 394 -5.34 9.95 -28.94
C PHE A 394 -4.20 10.96 -28.92
N ASP A 395 -4.33 12.03 -29.72
CA ASP A 395 -3.31 13.09 -29.83
C ASP A 395 -3.14 13.87 -28.53
N GLU A 396 -4.23 14.14 -27.80
CA GLU A 396 -4.19 14.77 -26.47
C GLU A 396 -3.46 13.91 -25.42
N LEU A 397 -3.46 12.58 -25.58
CA LEU A 397 -2.86 11.62 -24.65
C LEU A 397 -1.45 11.16 -25.08
N LEU A 398 -0.85 11.78 -26.10
CA LEU A 398 0.52 11.48 -26.54
C LEU A 398 1.57 11.47 -25.43
N PRO A 399 1.56 12.37 -24.41
CA PRO A 399 2.54 12.33 -23.33
C PRO A 399 2.54 11.00 -22.56
N TYR A 400 1.37 10.38 -22.35
CA TYR A 400 1.25 9.07 -21.74
C TYR A 400 1.79 7.97 -22.67
N ILE A 401 1.44 8.04 -23.95
CA ILE A 401 1.84 7.06 -24.97
C ILE A 401 3.37 7.05 -25.13
N GLU A 402 3.99 8.22 -25.21
CA GLU A 402 5.44 8.38 -25.32
C GLU A 402 6.16 7.79 -24.12
N ALA A 403 5.69 8.10 -22.90
CA ALA A 403 6.28 7.55 -21.68
C ALA A 403 6.20 6.02 -21.62
N VAL A 404 5.11 5.41 -22.08
CA VAL A 404 5.00 3.95 -22.15
C VAL A 404 5.88 3.37 -23.24
N GLU A 405 5.90 3.98 -24.43
CA GLU A 405 6.71 3.54 -25.57
C GLU A 405 8.20 3.47 -25.21
N GLU A 406 8.72 4.43 -24.43
CA GLU A 406 10.10 4.45 -23.92
C GLU A 406 10.46 3.25 -23.02
N THR A 407 9.46 2.56 -22.45
CA THR A 407 9.67 1.37 -21.61
C THR A 407 9.67 0.07 -22.40
N GLN A 408 9.28 0.11 -23.68
CA GLN A 408 9.14 -1.08 -24.51
C GLN A 408 10.50 -1.57 -24.98
N PRO A 409 10.69 -2.90 -25.12
CA PRO A 409 11.89 -3.45 -25.73
C PRO A 409 12.01 -3.01 -27.20
N ASP A 410 13.23 -2.84 -27.69
CA ASP A 410 13.50 -2.58 -29.10
C ASP A 410 12.82 -3.63 -30.00
N ALA A 411 12.41 -3.24 -31.21
CA ALA A 411 11.69 -4.12 -32.15
C ALA A 411 12.46 -5.41 -32.49
N THR A 412 13.79 -5.40 -32.42
CA THR A 412 14.69 -6.56 -32.62
C THR A 412 14.78 -7.48 -31.39
N ALA A 413 14.35 -7.00 -30.22
CA ALA A 413 14.37 -7.70 -28.93
C ALA A 413 12.99 -8.25 -28.49
N ARG A 414 11.97 -8.19 -29.37
CA ARG A 414 10.63 -8.81 -29.20
C ARG A 414 10.68 -10.35 -29.23
N SER A 415 11.56 -10.91 -28.43
CA SER A 415 11.68 -12.35 -28.17
C SER A 415 10.67 -12.77 -27.08
N LEU A 416 10.45 -14.08 -26.92
CA LEU A 416 9.72 -14.64 -25.76
C LEU A 416 10.26 -14.11 -24.42
N PHE A 417 11.52 -13.67 -24.36
CA PHE A 417 12.17 -13.18 -23.14
C PHE A 417 11.76 -11.76 -22.72
N ALA A 418 11.00 -11.02 -23.55
CA ALA A 418 10.53 -9.67 -23.21
C ALA A 418 9.06 -9.61 -22.74
N GLN A 419 8.36 -10.75 -22.74
CA GLN A 419 6.94 -10.84 -22.38
C GLN A 419 6.78 -10.88 -20.85
N SER A 420 5.79 -10.18 -20.31
CA SER A 420 5.53 -10.11 -18.87
C SER A 420 4.15 -10.65 -18.47
N TYR A 421 3.40 -11.25 -19.40
CA TYR A 421 2.10 -11.85 -19.08
C TYR A 421 2.17 -13.20 -18.35
N ASP A 422 3.33 -13.88 -18.35
CA ASP A 422 3.50 -15.16 -17.66
C ASP A 422 4.94 -15.25 -17.13
N ILE A 423 5.09 -14.94 -15.85
CA ILE A 423 6.38 -14.86 -15.18
C ILE A 423 6.46 -15.86 -14.03
N TRP A 424 7.66 -16.29 -13.67
CA TRP A 424 7.88 -17.24 -12.58
C TRP A 424 9.18 -16.94 -11.83
N GLY A 425 9.20 -17.15 -10.52
CA GLY A 425 10.42 -17.08 -9.72
C GLY A 425 10.14 -16.89 -8.23
N PRO A 426 11.15 -16.52 -7.43
CA PRO A 426 10.99 -16.31 -6.00
C PRO A 426 9.83 -15.36 -5.69
N ALA A 427 9.00 -15.71 -4.71
CA ALA A 427 7.71 -15.07 -4.45
C ALA A 427 7.79 -13.55 -4.43
N TRP A 428 8.72 -12.99 -3.66
CA TRP A 428 8.86 -11.54 -3.51
C TRP A 428 9.18 -10.81 -4.83
N LYS A 429 9.85 -11.47 -5.79
CA LYS A 429 10.17 -10.90 -7.12
C LYS A 429 8.96 -10.83 -8.05
N THR A 430 7.88 -11.56 -7.73
CA THR A 430 6.61 -11.50 -8.46
C THR A 430 5.54 -10.71 -7.71
N LEU A 431 5.65 -10.59 -6.37
CA LEU A 431 4.73 -9.85 -5.52
C LEU A 431 5.08 -8.36 -5.40
N VAL A 432 6.36 -7.99 -5.58
CA VAL A 432 6.79 -6.58 -5.61
C VAL A 432 6.82 -6.09 -7.06
N TYR A 433 5.80 -5.33 -7.44
CA TYR A 433 5.56 -4.93 -8.82
C TYR A 433 5.10 -3.48 -9.01
N VAL A 434 5.15 -2.64 -7.97
CA VAL A 434 4.81 -1.20 -8.07
C VAL A 434 6.00 -0.32 -7.68
N ARG A 435 6.56 0.42 -8.64
CA ARG A 435 7.61 1.42 -8.33
C ARG A 435 7.03 2.75 -7.87
N ASN A 436 7.85 3.51 -7.15
CA ASN A 436 7.58 4.92 -6.82
C ASN A 436 7.30 5.78 -8.07
N THR A 437 7.78 5.37 -9.24
CA THR A 437 7.60 6.08 -10.52
C THR A 437 6.34 5.69 -11.27
N THR A 438 5.38 5.00 -10.66
CA THR A 438 4.04 4.88 -11.27
C THR A 438 3.27 6.21 -11.20
N LEU A 439 2.12 6.29 -11.89
CA LEU A 439 1.27 7.48 -11.92
C LEU A 439 0.87 7.91 -10.50
N ARG A 440 1.02 9.20 -10.19
CA ARG A 440 0.64 9.76 -8.89
C ARG A 440 -0.86 9.93 -8.79
N VAL A 441 -1.45 9.21 -7.86
CA VAL A 441 -2.90 9.15 -7.65
C VAL A 441 -3.21 9.17 -6.15
N THR A 442 -4.43 9.57 -5.81
CA THR A 442 -5.07 9.24 -4.53
C THR A 442 -5.94 8.00 -4.72
N ALA A 443 -6.31 7.35 -3.63
CA ALA A 443 -7.31 6.30 -3.62
C ALA A 443 -8.16 6.36 -2.34
N ASN A 444 -9.40 5.88 -2.41
CA ASN A 444 -10.05 5.37 -1.20
C ASN A 444 -9.45 4.02 -0.83
N GLY A 445 -9.92 3.42 0.26
CA GLY A 445 -9.66 2.01 0.53
C GLY A 445 -10.46 1.47 1.69
N TYR A 446 -11.05 0.29 1.48
CA TYR A 446 -11.86 -0.42 2.47
C TYR A 446 -11.50 -1.90 2.49
N ALA A 447 -11.51 -2.46 3.69
CA ALA A 447 -11.31 -3.87 4.00
C ALA A 447 -12.67 -4.46 4.40
N VAL A 448 -13.28 -5.23 3.50
CA VAL A 448 -14.63 -5.79 3.67
C VAL A 448 -14.51 -7.25 4.12
N HIS A 449 -14.86 -7.51 5.37
CA HIS A 449 -14.84 -8.82 6.01
C HIS A 449 -16.09 -9.60 5.64
N LEU A 450 -15.91 -10.76 5.00
CA LEU A 450 -16.97 -11.61 4.49
C LEU A 450 -16.67 -13.07 4.80
N ASN A 451 -17.73 -13.88 4.75
CA ASN A 451 -17.53 -15.30 4.51
C ASN A 451 -16.95 -15.51 3.12
N ARG A 452 -16.00 -16.44 2.98
CA ARG A 452 -15.41 -16.80 1.69
C ARG A 452 -16.45 -17.02 0.58
N ASN A 453 -17.59 -17.63 0.90
CA ASN A 453 -18.65 -17.93 -0.08
C ASN A 453 -19.43 -16.69 -0.55
N ASP A 454 -19.41 -15.59 0.22
CA ASP A 454 -20.16 -14.37 -0.09
C ASP A 454 -19.35 -13.38 -0.95
N VAL A 455 -18.04 -13.63 -1.13
CA VAL A 455 -17.12 -12.76 -1.87
C VAL A 455 -17.60 -12.50 -3.30
N GLN A 456 -18.07 -13.54 -4.01
CA GLN A 456 -18.49 -13.40 -5.39
C GLN A 456 -19.74 -12.52 -5.53
N GLY A 457 -20.75 -12.78 -4.69
CA GLY A 457 -22.00 -11.99 -4.69
C GLY A 457 -21.75 -10.53 -4.33
N PHE A 458 -20.94 -10.28 -3.29
CA PHE A 458 -20.55 -8.92 -2.92
C PHE A 458 -19.84 -8.18 -4.06
N LEU A 459 -18.88 -8.81 -4.72
CA LEU A 459 -18.12 -8.19 -5.81
C LEU A 459 -18.98 -7.97 -7.06
N HIS A 460 -19.96 -8.83 -7.33
CA HIS A 460 -20.97 -8.61 -8.37
C HIS A 460 -21.76 -7.32 -8.10
N ASP A 461 -22.29 -7.19 -6.88
CA ASP A 461 -23.09 -6.03 -6.49
C ASP A 461 -22.26 -4.74 -6.50
N PHE A 462 -21.02 -4.80 -6.00
CA PHE A 462 -20.10 -3.67 -6.01
C PHE A 462 -19.76 -3.22 -7.45
N ALA A 463 -19.46 -4.15 -8.37
CA ALA A 463 -19.17 -3.82 -9.76
C ALA A 463 -20.37 -3.14 -10.45
N ASN A 464 -21.60 -3.62 -10.19
CA ASN A 464 -22.83 -3.00 -10.71
C ASN A 464 -23.06 -1.60 -10.15
N VAL A 465 -22.78 -1.39 -8.87
CA VAL A 465 -22.91 -0.08 -8.22
C VAL A 465 -21.86 0.89 -8.75
N TYR A 466 -20.61 0.46 -8.91
CA TYR A 466 -19.56 1.25 -9.54
C TYR A 466 -19.94 1.70 -10.96
N LEU A 467 -20.44 0.77 -11.79
CA LEU A 467 -20.91 1.09 -13.15
C LEU A 467 -22.09 2.08 -13.14
N ARG A 468 -23.05 1.88 -12.24
CA ARG A 468 -24.21 2.76 -12.09
C ARG A 468 -23.78 4.18 -11.73
N ILE A 469 -22.99 4.36 -10.67
CA ILE A 469 -22.53 5.67 -10.22
C ILE A 469 -21.69 6.33 -11.33
N GLN A 470 -20.78 5.58 -11.97
CA GLN A 470 -20.01 6.08 -13.11
C GLN A 470 -20.89 6.59 -14.25
N ALA A 471 -21.95 5.86 -14.62
CA ALA A 471 -22.91 6.28 -15.63
C ALA A 471 -23.72 7.52 -15.22
N GLU A 472 -24.14 7.62 -13.96
CA GLU A 472 -24.87 8.78 -13.41
C GLU A 472 -24.02 10.06 -13.43
N TYR A 473 -22.72 9.97 -13.13
CA TYR A 473 -21.77 11.07 -13.26
C TYR A 473 -21.51 11.42 -14.74
N ALA A 474 -21.28 10.43 -15.60
CA ALA A 474 -21.06 10.64 -17.03
C ALA A 474 -22.27 11.31 -17.72
N ALA A 475 -23.50 10.95 -17.33
CA ALA A 475 -24.73 11.59 -17.82
C ALA A 475 -24.79 13.09 -17.49
N ARG A 476 -24.14 13.50 -16.39
CA ARG A 476 -23.96 14.91 -15.96
C ARG A 476 -22.70 15.55 -16.55
N LYS A 477 -21.97 14.85 -17.42
CA LYS A 477 -20.66 15.25 -17.98
C LYS A 477 -19.60 15.47 -16.91
N GLN A 478 -19.66 14.69 -15.83
CA GLN A 478 -18.70 14.69 -14.75
C GLN A 478 -17.92 13.38 -14.76
N PHE A 479 -16.61 13.45 -14.56
CA PHE A 479 -15.71 12.30 -14.66
C PHE A 479 -14.73 12.26 -13.48
N PRO A 480 -15.22 12.04 -12.25
CA PRO A 480 -14.39 12.15 -11.05
C PRO A 480 -13.33 11.04 -10.92
N MET A 481 -13.53 9.89 -11.58
CA MET A 481 -12.68 8.71 -11.45
C MET A 481 -11.84 8.48 -12.70
N ALA A 482 -10.63 9.04 -12.70
CA ALA A 482 -9.65 8.96 -13.78
C ALA A 482 -8.65 7.79 -13.68
N GLY A 483 -8.67 7.01 -12.61
CA GLY A 483 -7.82 5.84 -12.42
C GLY A 483 -8.65 4.56 -12.27
N PRO A 484 -7.99 3.39 -12.16
CA PRO A 484 -8.67 2.11 -12.12
C PRO A 484 -9.41 1.87 -10.78
N MET A 485 -10.34 0.93 -10.82
CA MET A 485 -10.75 0.15 -9.65
C MET A 485 -9.74 -0.97 -9.43
N GLU A 486 -9.30 -1.16 -8.19
CA GLU A 486 -8.42 -2.25 -7.79
C GLU A 486 -9.12 -3.15 -6.76
N ILE A 487 -9.11 -4.46 -7.02
CA ILE A 487 -9.67 -5.48 -6.11
C ILE A 487 -8.58 -6.49 -5.78
N ARG A 488 -8.40 -6.73 -4.48
CA ARG A 488 -7.54 -7.79 -3.93
C ARG A 488 -8.29 -8.52 -2.84
N VAL A 489 -7.86 -9.74 -2.53
CA VAL A 489 -8.45 -10.52 -1.43
C VAL A 489 -7.35 -11.08 -0.53
N THR A 490 -7.53 -10.97 0.77
CA THR A 490 -6.68 -11.56 1.80
C THR A 490 -7.48 -12.40 2.79
N GLY A 491 -6.82 -13.23 3.58
CA GLY A 491 -7.40 -13.74 4.83
C GLY A 491 -7.39 -12.67 5.93
N THR A 492 -7.80 -13.06 7.12
CA THR A 492 -7.66 -12.25 8.35
C THR A 492 -6.31 -12.50 9.04
N ASP A 493 -5.94 -11.61 9.96
CA ASP A 493 -4.83 -11.83 10.88
C ASP A 493 -5.24 -12.84 11.94
N ARG A 494 -4.74 -14.07 11.83
CA ARG A 494 -4.96 -15.18 12.77
C ARG A 494 -3.73 -15.39 13.65
N SER A 495 -3.86 -15.92 14.86
CA SER A 495 -2.71 -16.10 15.77
C SER A 495 -2.36 -17.55 16.06
N GLU A 496 -3.23 -18.50 15.69
CA GLU A 496 -3.13 -19.92 16.05
C GLU A 496 -1.86 -20.58 15.49
N GLY A 497 -1.45 -20.23 14.27
CA GLY A 497 -0.23 -20.76 13.65
C GLY A 497 1.05 -19.98 13.93
N LEU A 498 1.04 -19.01 14.86
CA LEU A 498 2.26 -18.33 15.30
C LEU A 498 3.06 -19.14 16.33
N ASN A 499 2.46 -20.18 16.93
CA ASN A 499 3.06 -20.96 18.02
C ASN A 499 3.47 -20.13 19.25
N VAL A 500 2.82 -18.99 19.47
CA VAL A 500 3.03 -18.12 20.64
C VAL A 500 1.78 -18.16 21.53
N PRO A 501 1.84 -18.77 22.73
CA PRO A 501 0.69 -18.83 23.62
C PRO A 501 0.14 -17.44 23.96
N GLY A 502 -1.18 -17.27 23.90
CA GLY A 502 -1.83 -16.00 24.23
C GLY A 502 -1.69 -14.90 23.17
N ALA A 503 -1.05 -15.18 22.02
CA ALA A 503 -0.93 -14.22 20.94
C ALA A 503 -2.30 -13.74 20.44
N LYS A 504 -2.43 -12.43 20.33
CA LYS A 504 -3.59 -11.75 19.76
C LYS A 504 -3.27 -11.21 18.36
N PRO A 505 -4.26 -11.04 17.47
CA PRO A 505 -4.04 -10.35 16.19
C PRO A 505 -3.72 -8.87 16.41
N PRO A 506 -3.07 -8.18 15.45
CA PRO A 506 -2.77 -6.74 15.57
C PRO A 506 -4.03 -5.91 15.84
N ALA A 507 -4.05 -5.15 16.94
CA ALA A 507 -5.29 -4.58 17.46
C ALA A 507 -6.00 -3.62 16.46
N PHE A 508 -5.24 -2.77 15.78
CA PHE A 508 -5.76 -1.84 14.78
C PHE A 508 -5.53 -2.27 13.32
N SER A 509 -5.08 -3.49 13.06
CA SER A 509 -5.02 -3.93 11.65
C SER A 509 -6.43 -3.98 11.06
N ALA A 510 -6.58 -3.48 9.83
CA ALA A 510 -7.84 -3.60 9.11
C ALA A 510 -8.22 -5.08 8.87
N THR A 511 -7.25 -6.00 8.86
CA THR A 511 -7.47 -7.45 8.74
C THR A 511 -7.56 -8.18 10.08
N THR A 512 -7.57 -7.48 11.22
CA THR A 512 -7.62 -8.15 12.54
C THR A 512 -8.81 -9.12 12.62
N ALA A 513 -8.60 -10.35 13.08
CA ALA A 513 -9.68 -11.33 13.10
C ALA A 513 -10.87 -10.84 13.96
N THR A 514 -12.07 -11.22 13.53
CA THR A 514 -13.31 -10.97 14.28
C THR A 514 -13.63 -12.14 15.21
N ASP A 515 -14.52 -11.93 16.17
CA ASP A 515 -15.08 -13.00 17.01
C ASP A 515 -16.00 -13.96 16.24
N ASP A 516 -16.51 -13.53 15.08
CA ASP A 516 -17.17 -14.39 14.10
C ASP A 516 -16.14 -15.05 13.17
N ALA A 517 -15.83 -16.32 13.46
CA ALA A 517 -14.93 -17.13 12.66
C ALA A 517 -15.42 -17.36 11.21
N ALA A 518 -16.69 -17.11 10.90
CA ALA A 518 -17.20 -17.19 9.54
C ALA A 518 -16.71 -16.03 8.66
N LEU A 519 -16.28 -14.90 9.24
CA LEU A 519 -15.68 -13.77 8.54
C LEU A 519 -14.17 -13.99 8.39
N ASP A 520 -13.81 -14.90 7.49
CA ASP A 520 -12.44 -15.37 7.28
C ASP A 520 -11.70 -14.69 6.13
N THR A 521 -12.43 -13.90 5.33
CA THR A 521 -11.94 -13.33 4.08
C THR A 521 -12.13 -11.82 4.09
N VAL A 522 -11.11 -11.10 3.61
CA VAL A 522 -11.12 -9.64 3.50
C VAL A 522 -10.97 -9.24 2.04
N VAL A 523 -11.99 -8.60 1.50
CA VAL A 523 -11.99 -8.01 0.15
C VAL A 523 -11.55 -6.57 0.25
N TRP A 524 -10.47 -6.23 -0.44
CA TRP A 524 -9.95 -4.87 -0.54
C TRP A 524 -10.57 -4.18 -1.74
N VAL A 525 -11.21 -3.05 -1.49
CA VAL A 525 -11.93 -2.28 -2.48
C VAL A 525 -11.35 -0.88 -2.58
N ASP A 526 -10.66 -0.64 -3.69
CA ASP A 526 -9.94 0.59 -3.97
C ASP A 526 -10.41 1.18 -5.32
N LEU A 527 -10.59 2.48 -5.38
CA LEU A 527 -10.81 3.24 -6.61
C LEU A 527 -9.78 4.37 -6.62
N LEU A 528 -9.08 4.53 -7.74
CA LEU A 528 -7.94 5.44 -7.86
C LEU A 528 -8.31 6.66 -8.72
N THR A 529 -7.78 7.83 -8.39
CA THR A 529 -7.87 9.02 -9.25
C THR A 529 -6.81 10.06 -8.94
N PHE A 530 -6.72 11.17 -9.68
CA PHE A 530 -5.80 12.26 -9.32
C PHE A 530 -6.41 13.10 -8.20
N ALA A 531 -5.59 13.54 -7.23
CA ALA A 531 -6.05 14.24 -6.02
C ALA A 531 -6.93 15.49 -6.30
N ASP A 532 -6.72 16.17 -7.43
CA ASP A 532 -7.43 17.40 -7.79
C ASP A 532 -8.62 17.16 -8.75
N MET A 533 -9.02 15.90 -8.98
CA MET A 533 -10.17 15.61 -9.84
C MET A 533 -11.46 16.15 -9.22
N GLN A 534 -12.14 17.01 -9.98
CA GLN A 534 -13.37 17.63 -9.53
C GLN A 534 -14.46 16.59 -9.26
N GLY A 535 -15.06 16.67 -8.07
CA GLY A 535 -16.15 15.78 -7.67
C GLY A 535 -15.72 14.42 -7.11
N ALA A 536 -14.41 14.14 -7.02
CA ALA A 536 -13.89 12.90 -6.46
C ALA A 536 -14.37 12.65 -5.02
N GLY A 537 -14.35 13.67 -4.14
CA GLY A 537 -14.84 13.53 -2.76
C GLY A 537 -16.31 13.10 -2.67
N ALA A 538 -17.19 13.68 -3.50
CA ALA A 538 -18.59 13.29 -3.55
C ALA A 538 -18.78 11.87 -4.10
N PHE A 539 -18.03 11.49 -5.14
CA PHE A 539 -18.08 10.14 -5.69
C PHE A 539 -17.65 9.10 -4.63
N TYR A 540 -16.54 9.36 -3.93
CA TYR A 540 -16.06 8.48 -2.87
C TYR A 540 -17.03 8.41 -1.68
N GLN A 541 -17.68 9.52 -1.33
CA GLN A 541 -18.72 9.55 -0.31
C GLN A 541 -19.89 8.63 -0.69
N GLU A 542 -20.38 8.68 -1.93
CA GLU A 542 -21.49 7.81 -2.38
C GLU A 542 -21.09 6.31 -2.31
N VAL A 543 -19.84 5.98 -2.62
CA VAL A 543 -19.32 4.61 -2.49
C VAL A 543 -19.18 4.18 -1.03
N GLU A 544 -18.65 5.05 -0.16
CA GLU A 544 -18.55 4.79 1.28
C GLU A 544 -19.94 4.56 1.90
N GLU A 545 -20.88 5.45 1.61
CA GLU A 545 -22.27 5.34 2.08
C GLU A 545 -22.93 4.06 1.60
N TRP A 546 -22.68 3.63 0.36
CA TRP A 546 -23.21 2.36 -0.14
C TRP A 546 -22.67 1.16 0.65
N LEU A 547 -21.37 1.11 0.95
CA LEU A 547 -20.77 0.02 1.73
C LEU A 547 -21.44 -0.14 3.10
N TYR A 548 -21.58 0.96 3.85
CA TYR A 548 -22.22 0.96 5.18
C TYR A 548 -23.75 0.83 5.13
N GLN A 549 -24.37 0.95 3.95
CA GLN A 549 -25.79 0.62 3.76
C GLN A 549 -25.99 -0.87 3.44
N GLN A 550 -25.03 -1.52 2.77
CA GLN A 550 -25.14 -2.94 2.42
C GLN A 550 -24.72 -3.86 3.55
N LEU A 551 -23.70 -3.47 4.31
CA LEU A 551 -23.09 -4.32 5.31
C LEU A 551 -23.11 -3.66 6.70
N PRO A 552 -23.21 -4.46 7.77
CA PRO A 552 -22.93 -3.98 9.13
C PRO A 552 -21.55 -3.30 9.21
N ALA A 553 -21.42 -2.31 10.10
CA ALA A 553 -20.19 -1.53 10.23
C ALA A 553 -18.99 -2.40 10.63
N GLU A 554 -19.20 -3.44 11.44
CA GLU A 554 -18.18 -4.40 11.85
C GLU A 554 -17.58 -5.23 10.70
N GLN A 555 -18.26 -5.27 9.55
CA GLN A 555 -17.78 -5.94 8.33
C GLN A 555 -17.01 -5.00 7.40
N VAL A 556 -17.02 -3.69 7.62
CA VAL A 556 -16.36 -2.72 6.75
C VAL A 556 -15.38 -1.90 7.57
N ARG A 557 -14.09 -2.17 7.39
CA ARG A 557 -13.02 -1.38 8.01
C ARG A 557 -12.34 -0.52 6.97
N VAL A 558 -11.74 0.58 7.41
CA VAL A 558 -10.98 1.46 6.53
C VAL A 558 -9.60 0.89 6.26
N GLU A 559 -9.10 0.99 5.01
CA GLU A 559 -7.69 0.79 4.75
C GLU A 559 -6.94 2.04 5.23
N TRP A 560 -6.26 1.93 6.39
CA TRP A 560 -5.65 3.06 7.07
C TRP A 560 -4.70 3.90 6.20
N SER A 561 -4.07 3.27 5.20
CA SER A 561 -3.11 3.92 4.32
C SER A 561 -3.75 4.91 3.33
N LYS A 562 -5.05 4.73 3.03
CA LYS A 562 -5.81 5.39 1.96
C LYS A 562 -6.78 6.45 2.49
N GLY A 563 -7.62 6.98 1.60
CA GLY A 563 -8.72 7.87 1.94
C GLY A 563 -9.98 7.11 2.41
N TRP A 564 -10.67 7.71 3.38
CA TRP A 564 -11.91 7.23 4.02
C TRP A 564 -12.49 8.37 4.87
N GLY A 565 -13.69 8.20 5.43
CA GLY A 565 -14.38 9.27 6.15
C GLY A 565 -14.64 10.46 5.22
N TYR A 566 -15.23 10.16 4.06
CA TYR A 566 -15.44 11.12 3.00
C TYR A 566 -16.64 12.02 3.27
N ASN A 567 -16.51 13.25 2.82
CA ASN A 567 -17.63 14.07 2.41
C ASN A 567 -17.30 14.71 1.05
N ALA A 568 -18.18 15.56 0.53
CA ALA A 568 -17.95 16.25 -0.74
C ALA A 568 -16.65 17.08 -0.81
N GLN A 569 -16.07 17.47 0.34
CA GLN A 569 -14.80 18.21 0.40
C GLN A 569 -13.58 17.30 0.28
N GLY A 570 -13.69 16.01 0.58
CA GLY A 570 -12.59 15.03 0.41
C GLY A 570 -12.48 14.02 1.54
N ALA A 571 -11.38 13.28 1.54
CA ALA A 571 -11.07 12.26 2.54
C ALA A 571 -10.79 12.86 3.92
N TRP A 572 -11.11 12.10 4.96
CA TRP A 572 -10.87 12.43 6.37
C TRP A 572 -11.53 13.73 6.85
N GLN A 573 -12.55 14.21 6.13
CA GLN A 573 -13.29 15.44 6.43
C GLN A 573 -14.62 15.17 7.17
N ASN A 574 -15.07 13.92 7.23
CA ASN A 574 -16.30 13.55 7.90
C ASN A 574 -16.06 13.23 9.40
N ASP A 575 -16.05 14.27 10.23
CA ASP A 575 -15.83 14.12 11.68
C ASP A 575 -16.87 13.22 12.37
N ALA A 576 -18.12 13.18 11.85
CA ALA A 576 -19.16 12.33 12.39
C ALA A 576 -18.89 10.85 12.12
N PHE A 577 -18.39 10.51 10.92
CA PHE A 577 -17.92 9.18 10.60
C PHE A 577 -16.74 8.78 11.50
N ILE A 578 -15.71 9.64 11.56
CA ILE A 578 -14.48 9.37 12.34
C ILE A 578 -14.81 9.14 13.83
N SER A 579 -15.70 9.94 14.40
CA SER A 579 -15.96 9.90 15.84
C SER A 579 -16.99 8.84 16.24
N ASN A 580 -17.89 8.44 15.35
CA ASN A 580 -19.04 7.60 15.71
C ASN A 580 -19.16 6.30 14.93
N VAL A 581 -18.77 6.26 13.65
CA VAL A 581 -18.89 5.07 12.81
C VAL A 581 -17.62 4.24 12.89
N LEU A 582 -16.45 4.87 12.69
CA LEU A 582 -15.16 4.19 12.70
C LEU A 582 -14.93 3.31 13.95
N PRO A 583 -15.21 3.76 15.19
CA PRO A 583 -15.03 2.90 16.36
C PRO A 583 -15.85 1.60 16.30
N THR A 584 -17.07 1.67 15.75
CA THR A 584 -17.99 0.53 15.68
C THR A 584 -17.52 -0.56 14.72
N THR A 585 -16.65 -0.22 13.76
CA THR A 585 -16.05 -1.18 12.81
C THR A 585 -15.11 -2.20 13.48
N PHE A 586 -14.76 -1.97 14.75
CA PHE A 586 -13.95 -2.87 15.59
C PHE A 586 -14.74 -3.50 16.74
N ASN A 587 -16.08 -3.41 16.75
CA ASN A 587 -16.90 -3.98 17.83
C ASN A 587 -16.73 -5.50 17.98
N THR A 588 -16.46 -6.19 16.89
CA THR A 588 -16.22 -7.65 16.83
C THR A 588 -14.73 -8.01 16.82
N ALA A 589 -13.82 -7.03 16.88
CA ALA A 589 -12.39 -7.31 16.92
C ALA A 589 -12.01 -7.93 18.28
N THR A 590 -10.94 -8.75 18.30
CA THR A 590 -10.46 -9.40 19.53
C THR A 590 -10.18 -8.42 20.67
N ARG A 591 -9.76 -7.19 20.35
CA ARG A 591 -9.70 -6.06 21.27
C ARG A 591 -10.55 -4.94 20.69
N SER A 592 -11.45 -4.39 21.50
CA SER A 592 -12.32 -3.30 21.06
C SER A 592 -11.54 -2.03 20.73
N TYR A 593 -12.15 -1.14 19.95
CA TYR A 593 -11.57 0.17 19.64
C TYR A 593 -11.24 0.96 20.91
N ASP A 594 -12.21 1.07 21.82
CA ASP A 594 -12.08 1.86 23.06
C ASP A 594 -10.99 1.33 23.99
N GLU A 595 -10.88 0.01 24.14
CA GLU A 595 -9.78 -0.60 24.92
C GLU A 595 -8.42 -0.35 24.28
N THR A 596 -8.34 -0.43 22.94
CA THR A 596 -7.12 -0.16 22.19
C THR A 596 -6.69 1.29 22.36
N VAL A 597 -7.61 2.24 22.14
CA VAL A 597 -7.39 3.68 22.35
C VAL A 597 -6.93 3.94 23.79
N SER A 598 -7.66 3.45 24.78
CA SER A 598 -7.34 3.66 26.20
C SER A 598 -5.93 3.17 26.55
N LYS A 599 -5.53 2.00 26.05
CA LYS A 599 -4.19 1.46 26.28
C LYS A 599 -3.10 2.26 25.55
N LEU A 600 -3.30 2.62 24.29
CA LEU A 600 -2.37 3.50 23.56
C LEU A 600 -2.19 4.85 24.27
N ARG A 601 -3.28 5.45 24.76
CA ARG A 601 -3.24 6.68 25.58
C ARG A 601 -2.45 6.49 26.87
N SER A 602 -2.50 5.32 27.51
CA SER A 602 -1.69 5.05 28.71
C SER A 602 -0.18 5.01 28.42
N TYR A 603 0.22 4.63 27.19
CA TYR A 603 1.61 4.61 26.73
C TYR A 603 2.06 5.95 26.12
N ASP A 604 1.14 6.88 25.84
CA ASP A 604 1.44 8.24 25.40
C ASP A 604 0.54 9.28 26.09
N PRO A 605 0.55 9.41 27.43
CA PRO A 605 -0.42 10.28 28.13
C PRO A 605 -0.25 11.76 27.76
N HIS A 606 0.91 12.17 27.25
CA HIS A 606 1.18 13.55 26.85
C HIS A 606 0.85 13.87 25.38
N TYR A 607 0.33 12.89 24.61
CA TYR A 607 0.11 13.01 23.17
C TYR A 607 1.39 13.44 22.41
N LEU A 608 2.53 12.94 22.85
CA LEU A 608 3.81 13.26 22.25
C LEU A 608 3.85 12.79 20.79
N PHE A 609 3.20 11.66 20.46
CA PHE A 609 3.22 11.10 19.11
C PHE A 609 1.95 11.38 18.30
N ALA A 610 1.08 12.27 18.78
CA ALA A 610 -0.20 12.54 18.15
C ALA A 610 -0.17 13.83 17.31
N SER A 611 -0.30 13.67 16.00
CA SER A 611 -0.72 14.77 15.12
C SER A 611 -2.16 15.18 15.45
N SER A 612 -2.61 16.31 14.92
CA SER A 612 -4.01 16.75 15.08
C SER A 612 -5.00 15.68 14.59
N PHE A 613 -4.64 14.90 13.57
CA PHE A 613 -5.46 13.79 13.08
C PHE A 613 -5.41 12.57 14.01
N ILE A 614 -4.24 12.17 14.52
CA ILE A 614 -4.15 11.06 15.48
C ILE A 614 -4.93 11.36 16.75
N ARG A 615 -5.01 12.61 17.20
CA ARG A 615 -5.87 12.99 18.34
C ARG A 615 -7.36 12.77 18.09
N LYS A 616 -7.81 12.70 16.83
CA LYS A 616 -9.19 12.32 16.50
C LYS A 616 -9.41 10.80 16.59
N LEU A 617 -8.37 10.01 16.26
CA LEU A 617 -8.43 8.54 16.25
C LEU A 617 -8.10 7.91 17.60
N VAL A 618 -7.23 8.55 18.37
CA VAL A 618 -6.80 8.11 19.69
C VAL A 618 -7.00 9.29 20.64
N PRO A 619 -8.27 9.64 20.94
CA PRO A 619 -8.63 10.84 21.68
C PRO A 619 -8.20 10.85 23.14
#